data_AF-T2I701-F1
#
_entry.id   AF-T2I701-F1
#
_cell.length_a   1.000
_cell.length_b   1.000
_cell.length_c   1.000
_cell.angle_alpha   90.00
_cell.angle_beta   90.00
_cell.angle_gamma   90.00
#
_symmetry.space_group_name_H-M   'P 1'
#
loop_
_entity.id
_entity.type
_entity.pdbx_description
1 polymer ?
#
loop_
_entity_poly.entity_id
_entity_poly.type
_entity_poly.pdbx_seq_one_letter_code
_entity_poly.pdbx_strand_id
1 'polypeptide(L)'
;MFKKQELKNFLVLKSINENITNLQETDVVSLKALTCLVMANYDDFEALGDIIDVKGKKSNPDTYAKIIQYIALGERHKNSYGQFEQLINVMRQWYPIYQKIKDIREEYPRENYRQPKDFIKPIPGIDLYNKYRNYLTDQNTGSHYVDFGEEMESATT
;
A
#
# COMPACT_ATOMS: atom_id res chain seq x y z
N MET A 1 -35.51 18.39 10.24
CA MET A 1 -35.08 18.89 11.57
C MET A 1 -33.99 17.96 12.04
N PHE A 2 -32.71 18.37 11.96
CA PHE A 2 -31.59 17.60 12.49
C PHE A 2 -31.86 17.35 13.98
N LYS A 3 -31.98 16.08 14.38
CA LYS A 3 -32.39 15.74 15.76
C LYS A 3 -31.22 16.02 16.70
N LYS A 4 -31.49 16.54 17.89
CA LYS A 4 -30.48 16.89 18.93
C LYS A 4 -29.42 15.81 19.17
N GLN A 5 -29.78 14.54 18.98
CA GLN A 5 -28.87 13.40 19.06
C GLN A 5 -27.87 13.32 17.90
N GLU A 6 -28.30 13.59 16.67
CA GLU A 6 -27.42 13.60 15.48
C GLU A 6 -26.35 14.69 15.61
N LEU A 7 -26.71 15.85 16.19
CA LEU A 7 -25.77 16.93 16.46
C LEU A 7 -24.71 16.52 17.50
N LYS A 8 -25.11 15.82 18.57
CA LYS A 8 -24.19 15.30 19.58
C LYS A 8 -23.22 14.29 18.99
N ASN A 9 -23.72 13.32 18.22
CA ASN A 9 -22.90 12.32 17.57
C ASN A 9 -21.89 12.97 16.61
N PHE A 10 -22.30 13.98 15.85
CA PHE A 10 -21.39 14.74 14.98
C PHE A 10 -20.27 15.44 15.76
N LEU A 11 -20.59 16.08 16.90
CA LEU A 11 -19.58 16.75 17.72
C LEU A 11 -18.53 15.77 18.29
N VAL A 12 -18.96 14.58 18.71
CA VAL A 12 -18.07 13.51 19.16
C VAL A 12 -17.13 13.08 18.03
N LEU A 13 -17.67 12.79 16.84
CA LEU A 13 -16.87 12.43 15.66
C LEU A 13 -15.89 13.54 15.28
N LYS A 14 -16.31 14.81 15.37
CA LYS A 14 -15.46 15.96 15.08
C LYS A 14 -14.29 16.08 16.08
N SER A 15 -14.56 15.97 17.38
CA SER A 15 -13.55 16.01 18.44
C SER A 15 -12.49 14.92 18.23
N ILE A 16 -12.94 13.70 17.95
CA ILE A 16 -12.03 12.58 17.70
C ILE A 16 -11.24 12.78 16.42
N ASN A 17 -11.86 13.27 15.35
CA ASN A 17 -11.14 13.57 14.12
C ASN A 17 -10.05 14.63 14.34
N GLU A 18 -10.34 15.70 15.09
CA GLU A 18 -9.34 16.72 15.47
C GLU A 18 -8.17 16.09 16.24
N ASN A 19 -8.46 15.22 17.21
CA ASN A 19 -7.44 14.46 17.94
C ASN A 19 -6.58 13.58 17.01
N ILE A 20 -7.19 12.89 16.05
CA ILE A 20 -6.48 12.03 15.08
C ILE A 20 -5.61 12.87 14.14
N THR A 21 -6.12 14.01 13.63
CA THR A 21 -5.37 14.87 12.71
C THR A 21 -4.16 15.54 13.36
N ASN A 22 -4.17 15.70 14.68
CA ASN A 22 -3.07 16.30 15.43
C ASN A 22 -1.96 15.30 15.82
N LEU A 23 -2.16 14.00 15.60
CA LEU A 23 -1.16 12.97 15.90
C LEU A 23 0.08 13.11 14.99
N GLN A 24 1.27 13.19 15.57
CA GLN A 24 2.51 13.16 14.80
C GLN A 24 2.87 11.74 14.35
N GLU A 25 3.81 11.62 13.39
CA GLU A 25 4.23 10.33 12.82
C GLU A 25 4.64 9.29 13.86
N THR A 26 5.37 9.72 14.89
CA THR A 26 5.86 8.89 15.99
C THR A 26 4.75 8.42 16.92
N ASP A 27 3.67 9.20 17.05
CA ASP A 27 2.59 8.93 18.00
C ASP A 27 1.66 7.83 17.50
N VAL A 28 1.43 7.76 16.18
CA VAL A 28 0.58 6.74 15.55
C VAL A 28 1.17 5.33 15.67
N VAL A 29 2.51 5.20 15.73
CA VAL A 29 3.18 3.89 15.83
C VAL A 29 3.16 3.39 17.28
N SER A 30 3.18 4.28 18.27
CA SER A 30 3.21 3.92 19.69
C SER A 30 1.81 3.68 20.22
N LEU A 31 1.42 2.40 20.31
CA LEU A 31 0.13 2.02 20.90
C LEU A 31 -0.01 2.56 22.34
N LYS A 32 1.08 2.62 23.11
CA LYS A 32 1.07 3.17 24.47
C LYS A 32 0.73 4.67 24.48
N ALA A 33 1.28 5.44 23.55
CA ALA A 33 0.97 6.88 23.44
C ALA A 33 -0.49 7.10 23.04
N LEU A 34 -1.01 6.28 22.12
CA LEU A 34 -2.42 6.31 21.72
C LEU A 34 -3.35 5.92 22.87
N THR A 35 -3.01 4.90 23.67
CA THR A 35 -3.78 4.56 24.87
C THR A 35 -3.81 5.73 25.85
N CYS A 36 -2.69 6.44 26.06
CA CYS A 36 -2.67 7.64 26.91
C CYS A 36 -3.57 8.77 26.36
N LEU A 37 -3.56 9.00 25.04
CA LEU A 37 -4.45 9.97 24.40
C LEU A 37 -5.92 9.60 24.59
N VAL A 38 -6.25 8.32 24.41
CA VAL A 38 -7.61 7.81 24.60
C VAL A 38 -8.05 7.98 26.04
N MET A 39 -7.19 7.65 27.01
CA MET A 39 -7.50 7.82 28.42
C MET A 39 -7.71 9.30 28.80
N ALA A 40 -6.94 10.21 28.20
CA ALA A 40 -7.10 11.65 28.43
C ALA A 40 -8.41 12.22 27.89
N ASN A 41 -9.01 11.55 26.89
CA ASN A 41 -10.27 11.96 26.24
C ASN A 41 -11.32 10.84 26.30
N TYR A 42 -11.33 10.07 27.39
CA TYR A 42 -12.07 8.80 27.43
C TYR A 42 -13.57 8.97 27.20
N ASP A 43 -14.18 10.03 27.73
CA ASP A 43 -15.61 10.31 27.56
C ASP A 43 -16.02 10.42 26.07
N ASP A 44 -15.18 11.06 25.25
CA ASP A 44 -15.40 11.17 23.81
C ASP A 44 -15.28 9.79 23.13
N PHE A 45 -14.30 8.97 23.55
CA PHE A 45 -14.10 7.63 22.99
C PHE A 45 -15.16 6.62 23.43
N GLU A 46 -15.67 6.74 24.65
CA GLU A 46 -16.80 5.95 25.13
C GLU A 46 -18.07 6.31 24.35
N ALA A 47 -18.33 7.61 24.14
CA ALA A 47 -19.43 8.07 23.29
C ALA A 47 -19.27 7.62 21.83
N LEU A 48 -18.04 7.57 21.31
CA LEU A 48 -17.77 6.96 20.01
C LEU A 48 -18.13 5.48 20.02
N GLY A 49 -17.77 4.75 21.08
CA GLY A 49 -18.14 3.34 21.28
C GLY A 49 -19.61 3.07 21.06
N ASP A 50 -20.48 3.93 21.60
CA ASP A 50 -21.93 3.84 21.39
C ASP A 50 -22.34 4.08 19.93
N ILE A 51 -21.64 4.95 19.21
CA ILE A 51 -21.89 5.25 17.79
C ILE A 51 -21.47 4.09 16.89
N ILE A 52 -20.33 3.44 17.19
CA ILE A 52 -19.75 2.35 16.36
C ILE A 52 -20.02 0.94 16.92
N ASP A 53 -20.93 0.84 17.89
CA ASP A 53 -21.36 -0.41 18.54
C ASP A 53 -20.22 -1.21 19.22
N VAL A 54 -19.23 -0.51 19.76
CA VAL A 54 -18.16 -1.09 20.60
C VAL A 54 -18.61 -1.05 22.06
N LYS A 55 -19.08 -2.20 22.58
CA LYS A 55 -19.73 -2.30 23.90
C LYS A 55 -19.07 -3.28 24.86
N GLY A 56 -19.41 -3.15 26.14
CA GLY A 56 -19.02 -4.08 27.20
C GLY A 56 -17.51 -4.18 27.34
N LYS A 57 -16.96 -5.40 27.46
CA LYS A 57 -15.51 -5.62 27.63
C LYS A 57 -14.66 -5.10 26.47
N LYS A 58 -15.26 -4.84 25.30
CA LYS A 58 -14.57 -4.25 24.14
C LYS A 58 -14.46 -2.73 24.24
N SER A 59 -15.33 -2.07 25.01
CA SER A 59 -15.25 -0.64 25.32
C SER A 59 -14.15 -0.42 26.35
N ASN A 60 -12.92 -0.31 25.88
CA ASN A 60 -11.75 -0.06 26.72
C ASN A 60 -10.70 0.77 25.95
N PRO A 61 -9.80 1.46 26.67
CA PRO A 61 -8.84 2.35 26.03
C PRO A 61 -7.96 1.69 24.97
N ASP A 62 -7.55 0.44 25.17
CA ASP A 62 -6.70 -0.29 24.23
C ASP A 62 -7.43 -0.61 22.92
N THR A 63 -8.73 -0.89 22.98
CA THR A 63 -9.55 -1.10 21.78
C THR A 63 -9.63 0.19 20.96
N TYR A 64 -9.94 1.32 21.59
CA TYR A 64 -10.04 2.59 20.88
C TYR A 64 -8.68 3.05 20.32
N ALA A 65 -7.59 2.82 21.06
CA ALA A 65 -6.24 3.09 20.59
C ALA A 65 -5.93 2.33 19.29
N LYS A 66 -6.31 1.04 19.22
CA LYS A 66 -6.17 0.22 17.99
C LYS A 66 -7.03 0.72 16.84
N ILE A 67 -8.28 1.13 17.12
CA ILE A 67 -9.19 1.68 16.10
C ILE A 67 -8.58 2.95 15.49
N ILE A 68 -8.13 3.88 16.33
CA ILE A 68 -7.47 5.12 15.88
C ILE A 68 -6.21 4.80 15.09
N GLN A 69 -5.37 3.89 15.60
CA GLN A 69 -4.14 3.48 14.94
C GLN A 69 -4.42 2.96 13.53
N TYR A 70 -5.43 2.10 13.39
CA TYR A 70 -5.84 1.58 12.09
C TYR A 70 -6.31 2.69 11.13
N ILE A 71 -7.18 3.59 11.60
CA ILE A 71 -7.70 4.71 10.79
C ILE A 71 -6.56 5.64 10.35
N ALA A 72 -5.70 6.03 11.28
CA ALA A 72 -4.58 6.94 11.02
C ALA A 72 -3.56 6.35 10.05
N LEU A 73 -3.20 5.07 10.22
CA LEU A 73 -2.31 4.37 9.28
C LEU A 73 -2.97 4.20 7.91
N GLY A 74 -4.25 3.84 7.88
CA GLY A 74 -5.03 3.68 6.65
C GLY A 74 -5.05 4.95 5.82
N GLU A 75 -5.40 6.08 6.44
CA GLU A 75 -5.44 7.37 5.73
C GLU A 75 -4.04 7.82 5.30
N ARG A 76 -3.02 7.65 6.16
CA ARG A 76 -1.64 8.03 5.82
C ARG A 76 -1.11 7.26 4.61
N HIS A 77 -1.36 5.95 4.54
CA HIS A 77 -0.82 5.09 3.49
C HIS A 77 -1.72 4.98 2.26
N LYS A 78 -2.92 5.57 2.28
CA LYS A 78 -3.90 5.53 1.18
C LYS A 78 -3.31 5.97 -0.17
N ASN A 79 -2.62 7.11 -0.18
CA ASN A 79 -2.02 7.65 -1.41
C ASN A 79 -0.86 6.80 -1.89
N SER A 80 0.03 6.40 -0.97
CA SER A 80 1.19 5.55 -1.30
C SER A 80 0.75 4.18 -1.81
N TYR A 81 -0.31 3.61 -1.24
CA TYR A 81 -0.90 2.37 -1.71
C TYR A 81 -1.49 2.52 -3.12
N GLY A 82 -2.24 3.59 -3.38
CA GLY A 82 -2.77 3.87 -4.72
C GLY A 82 -1.66 4.06 -5.77
N GLN A 83 -0.58 4.76 -5.42
CA GLN A 83 0.60 4.90 -6.31
C GLN A 83 1.29 3.54 -6.53
N PHE A 84 1.36 2.71 -5.51
CA PHE A 84 1.92 1.37 -5.61
C PHE A 84 1.09 0.48 -6.55
N GLU A 85 -0.24 0.48 -6.44
CA GLU A 85 -1.12 -0.25 -7.36
C GLU A 85 -0.92 0.20 -8.81
N GLN A 86 -0.78 1.51 -9.05
CA GLN A 86 -0.49 2.04 -10.38
C GLN A 86 0.86 1.53 -10.91
N LEU A 87 1.90 1.52 -10.08
CA LEU A 87 3.20 0.96 -10.45
C LEU A 87 3.09 -0.53 -10.83
N ILE A 88 2.37 -1.33 -10.04
CA ILE A 88 2.14 -2.75 -10.33
C ILE A 88 1.43 -2.93 -11.68
N ASN A 89 0.43 -2.12 -11.98
CA ASN A 89 -0.28 -2.17 -13.27
C ASN A 89 0.63 -1.84 -14.45
N VAL A 90 1.49 -0.82 -14.33
CA VAL A 90 2.49 -0.49 -15.36
C VAL A 90 3.48 -1.64 -15.55
N MET A 91 3.95 -2.27 -14.47
CA MET A 91 4.87 -3.41 -14.55
C MET A 91 4.23 -4.63 -15.23
N ARG A 92 2.94 -4.90 -14.97
CA ARG A 92 2.19 -5.96 -15.67
C ARG A 92 2.10 -5.71 -17.18
N GLN A 93 1.92 -4.46 -17.60
CA GLN A 93 1.88 -4.09 -19.02
C GLN A 93 3.27 -4.11 -19.67
N TRP A 94 4.32 -3.80 -18.90
CA TRP A 94 5.70 -3.82 -19.37
C TRP A 94 6.19 -5.25 -19.67
N TYR A 95 5.77 -6.24 -18.89
CA TYR A 95 6.18 -7.64 -19.04
C TYR A 95 6.02 -8.23 -20.46
N PRO A 96 4.84 -8.18 -21.11
CA PRO A 96 4.71 -8.71 -22.48
C PRO A 96 5.53 -7.94 -23.52
N ILE A 97 5.87 -6.68 -23.25
CA ILE A 97 6.76 -5.89 -24.11
C ILE A 97 8.20 -6.39 -23.96
N TYR A 98 8.65 -6.61 -22.72
CA TYR A 98 9.94 -7.24 -22.45
C TYR A 98 10.06 -8.59 -23.17
N GLN A 99 9.04 -9.44 -23.06
CA GLN A 99 9.06 -10.76 -23.70
C GLN A 99 9.26 -10.65 -25.21
N LYS A 100 8.51 -9.77 -25.88
CA LYS A 100 8.68 -9.53 -27.32
C LYS A 100 10.08 -9.03 -27.67
N ILE A 101 10.66 -8.15 -26.86
CA ILE A 101 12.04 -7.65 -27.11
C ILE A 101 13.05 -8.79 -26.95
N LYS A 102 12.88 -9.66 -25.94
CA LYS A 102 13.71 -10.85 -25.74
C LYS A 102 13.58 -11.80 -26.94
N ASP A 103 12.36 -12.16 -27.33
CA ASP A 103 12.08 -13.06 -28.46
C ASP A 103 12.70 -12.54 -29.76
N ILE A 104 12.56 -11.24 -30.07
CA ILE A 104 13.17 -10.62 -31.26
C ILE A 104 14.70 -10.69 -31.20
N ARG A 105 15.32 -10.51 -30.03
CA ARG A 105 16.78 -10.61 -29.89
C ARG A 105 17.31 -12.02 -30.11
N GLU A 106 16.53 -13.03 -29.68
CA GLU A 106 16.86 -14.44 -29.88
C GLU A 106 16.66 -14.87 -31.33
N GLU A 107 15.61 -14.39 -32.01
CA GLU A 107 15.33 -14.69 -33.41
C GLU A 107 16.37 -14.06 -34.37
N TYR A 108 16.91 -12.89 -34.02
CA TYR A 108 17.85 -12.14 -34.85
C TYR A 108 19.23 -11.95 -34.17
N PRO A 109 20.02 -13.02 -34.00
CA PRO A 109 21.28 -12.97 -33.27
C PRO A 109 22.40 -12.31 -34.12
N ARG A 110 23.45 -11.80 -33.47
CA ARG A 110 24.49 -10.96 -34.12
C ARG A 110 25.33 -11.70 -35.14
N GLU A 111 25.43 -13.01 -34.98
CA GLU A 111 26.19 -13.92 -35.82
C GLU A 111 25.59 -13.96 -37.24
N ASN A 112 24.26 -13.79 -37.33
CA ASN A 112 23.51 -13.92 -38.56
C ASN A 112 22.98 -12.57 -39.10
N TYR A 113 22.93 -11.53 -38.27
CA TYR A 113 22.30 -10.26 -38.61
C TYR A 113 23.09 -9.03 -38.16
N ARG A 114 23.14 -8.01 -39.03
CA ARG A 114 23.68 -6.69 -38.67
C ARG A 114 22.68 -5.94 -37.78
N GLN A 115 23.00 -5.83 -36.48
CA GLN A 115 22.14 -5.15 -35.50
C GLN A 115 22.45 -3.64 -35.39
N PRO A 116 21.42 -2.77 -35.30
CA PRO A 116 21.60 -1.37 -34.91
C PRO A 116 22.17 -1.23 -33.49
N LYS A 117 22.86 -0.12 -33.20
CA LYS A 117 23.44 0.13 -31.87
C LYS A 117 22.38 0.14 -30.74
N ASP A 118 21.18 0.61 -31.03
CA ASP A 118 20.09 0.67 -30.06
C ASP A 118 19.54 -0.72 -29.70
N PHE A 119 19.66 -1.69 -30.61
CA PHE A 119 19.15 -3.04 -30.42
C PHE A 119 19.85 -3.80 -29.28
N ILE A 120 21.07 -3.38 -28.95
CA ILE A 120 21.96 -4.00 -27.98
C ILE A 120 21.78 -3.42 -26.57
N LYS A 121 21.14 -2.25 -26.46
CA LYS A 121 21.02 -1.55 -25.18
C LYS A 121 20.30 -2.41 -24.13
N PRO A 122 20.64 -2.30 -22.84
CA PRO A 122 19.89 -2.97 -21.77
C PRO A 122 18.40 -2.62 -21.86
N ILE A 123 17.54 -3.61 -21.63
CA ILE A 123 16.09 -3.36 -21.63
C ILE A 123 15.76 -2.59 -20.34
N PRO A 124 15.19 -1.38 -20.43
CA PRO A 124 14.90 -0.60 -19.23
C PRO A 124 13.78 -1.25 -18.43
N GLY A 125 13.86 -1.15 -17.09
CA GLY A 125 12.80 -1.60 -16.18
C GLY A 125 13.01 -3.00 -15.59
N ILE A 126 14.04 -3.75 -16.00
CA ILE A 126 14.35 -5.09 -15.45
C ILE A 126 14.57 -5.03 -13.93
N ASP A 127 15.44 -4.13 -13.45
CA ASP A 127 15.75 -4.01 -12.01
C ASP A 127 14.51 -3.65 -11.19
N LEU A 128 13.67 -2.76 -11.75
CA LEU A 128 12.45 -2.31 -11.11
C LEU A 128 11.41 -3.43 -11.05
N TYR A 129 11.26 -4.20 -12.13
CA TYR A 129 10.40 -5.37 -12.17
C TYR A 129 10.86 -6.41 -11.16
N ASN A 130 12.16 -6.73 -11.12
CA ASN A 130 12.73 -7.69 -10.17
C ASN A 130 12.49 -7.28 -8.72
N LYS A 131 12.64 -6.00 -8.40
CA LYS A 131 12.39 -5.46 -7.06
C LYS A 131 10.95 -5.72 -6.58
N TYR A 132 9.97 -5.63 -7.47
CA TYR A 132 8.55 -5.74 -7.13
C TYR A 132 7.89 -7.05 -7.58
N ARG A 133 8.68 -8.00 -8.08
CA ARG A 133 8.20 -9.25 -8.67
C ARG A 133 7.26 -10.06 -7.77
N ASN A 134 7.52 -10.07 -6.47
CA ASN A 134 6.70 -10.81 -5.50
C ASN A 134 5.27 -10.25 -5.38
N TYR A 135 5.07 -8.98 -5.74
CA TYR A 135 3.79 -8.29 -5.70
C TYR A 135 3.04 -8.35 -7.04
N LEU A 136 3.66 -8.92 -8.08
CA LEU A 136 3.05 -9.09 -9.40
C LEU A 136 2.16 -10.36 -9.47
N THR A 137 2.42 -11.34 -8.59
CA THR A 137 1.58 -12.53 -8.43
C THR A 137 0.33 -12.17 -7.66
N ASP A 138 -0.82 -12.22 -8.33
CA ASP A 138 -2.10 -12.05 -7.68
C ASP A 138 -2.95 -13.31 -7.90
N GLN A 139 -3.19 -14.04 -6.81
CA GLN A 139 -4.00 -15.26 -6.82
C GLN A 139 -5.46 -14.98 -7.21
N ASN A 140 -5.94 -13.73 -7.08
CA ASN A 140 -7.32 -13.35 -7.40
C ASN A 140 -7.51 -12.98 -8.87
N THR A 141 -6.45 -12.58 -9.59
CA THR A 141 -6.54 -12.20 -11.02
C THR A 141 -6.02 -13.28 -11.97
N GLY A 142 -5.59 -14.44 -11.46
CA GLY A 142 -5.06 -15.55 -12.26
C GLY A 142 -3.75 -15.23 -12.99
N SER A 143 -3.06 -14.13 -12.60
CA SER A 143 -1.80 -13.71 -13.20
C SER A 143 -0.64 -14.28 -12.39
N HIS A 144 0.10 -15.22 -12.98
CA HIS A 144 1.27 -15.83 -12.35
C HIS A 144 2.52 -15.03 -12.69
N TYR A 145 3.36 -14.79 -11.68
CA TYR A 145 4.74 -14.32 -11.87
C TYR A 145 5.49 -15.22 -12.85
N VAL A 146 6.36 -14.61 -13.65
CA VAL A 146 7.36 -15.32 -14.45
C VAL A 146 8.73 -14.89 -13.98
N ASP A 147 9.51 -15.88 -13.53
CA ASP A 147 10.91 -15.72 -13.18
C ASP A 147 11.75 -15.54 -14.44
N PHE A 148 12.62 -14.53 -14.44
CA PHE A 148 13.54 -14.32 -15.55
C PHE A 148 14.77 -15.24 -15.50
N GLY A 149 14.99 -15.97 -14.40
CA GLY A 149 16.15 -16.82 -14.19
C GLY A 149 17.45 -16.04 -14.03
N GLU A 150 18.48 -16.67 -13.45
CA GLU A 150 19.85 -16.14 -13.31
C GLU A 150 20.61 -15.99 -14.65
N GLU A 151 19.94 -16.06 -15.81
CA GLU A 151 20.59 -16.06 -17.12
C GLU A 151 21.21 -14.71 -17.53
N MET A 152 21.06 -13.65 -16.73
CA MET A 152 21.69 -12.36 -17.03
C MET A 152 23.10 -12.18 -16.46
N GLU A 153 23.61 -13.08 -15.61
CA GLU A 153 25.00 -13.00 -15.13
C GLU A 153 26.01 -13.64 -16.10
N SER A 154 25.58 -14.44 -17.08
CA SER A 154 26.48 -15.16 -17.99
C SER A 154 26.73 -14.49 -19.34
N ALA A 155 26.06 -13.37 -19.67
CA ALA A 155 26.24 -12.68 -20.95
C ALA A 155 27.38 -11.63 -20.95
N THR A 156 28.17 -11.57 -19.87
CA THR A 156 29.38 -10.74 -19.76
C THR A 156 30.62 -11.60 -19.49
N THR A 157 30.96 -12.50 -20.41
CA THR A 157 32.34 -13.02 -20.55
C THR A 157 32.66 -13.27 -22.02
#